data_AF-A0A1G8GKH3-F1
#
_entry.id   AF-A0A1G8GKH3-F1
#
_cell.length_a   1.000
_cell.length_b   1.000
_cell.length_c   1.000
_cell.angle_alpha   90.00
_cell.angle_beta   90.00
_cell.angle_gamma   90.00
#
_symmetry.space_group_name_H-M   'P 1'
#
loop_
_entity.id
_entity.type
_entity.pdbx_description
1 polymer ?
#
loop_
_entity_poly.entity_id
_entity_poly.type
_entity_poly.pdbx_seq_one_letter_code
_entity_poly.pdbx_strand_id
1 'polypeptide(L)'
;MPAPSRVVAWGLFASWLVHDLEESATMPATSRVLASRLAESSSPVARALGERVVTTHRESAVAIALMGTLVATAAARGARTGGRDRFFQAVLAGLHGHVLTHLGASVALRGYSTGVVTAVTVVLPYSLWARRQLRTRGVLVEGNGPYAEGVAVLVPAVLGVHGAARLLRRR
;
A
#
# COMPACT_ATOMS: atom_id res chain seq x y z
N MET A 1 14.97 19.72 -16.46
CA MET A 1 14.27 18.45 -16.17
C MET A 1 14.78 17.90 -14.84
N PRO A 2 13.94 17.42 -13.91
CA PRO A 2 14.43 16.83 -12.67
C PRO A 2 15.34 15.63 -12.98
N ALA A 3 16.43 15.46 -12.21
CA ALA A 3 17.29 14.29 -12.33
C ALA A 3 16.41 13.02 -12.20
N PRO A 4 16.60 11.97 -13.02
CA PRO A 4 15.64 10.85 -13.05
C PRO A 4 15.47 10.11 -11.71
N SER A 5 16.35 10.35 -10.71
CA SER A 5 16.19 9.86 -9.34
C SER A 5 15.08 10.56 -8.57
N ARG A 6 14.84 11.85 -8.84
CA ARG A 6 13.70 12.59 -8.26
C ARG A 6 12.38 12.13 -8.87
N VAL A 7 12.37 11.79 -10.17
CA VAL A 7 11.19 11.23 -10.84
C VAL A 7 10.85 9.87 -10.24
N VAL A 8 11.85 8.99 -10.06
CA VAL A 8 11.68 7.73 -9.34
C VAL A 8 11.16 7.99 -7.92
N ALA A 9 11.79 8.89 -7.17
CA ALA A 9 11.40 9.10 -5.78
C ALA A 9 9.99 9.66 -5.60
N TRP A 10 9.60 10.69 -6.35
CA TRP A 10 8.26 11.27 -6.26
C TRP A 10 7.19 10.45 -7.00
N GLY A 11 7.60 9.65 -7.98
CA GLY A 11 6.72 8.65 -8.59
C GLY A 11 6.20 7.64 -7.57
N LEU A 12 6.96 7.34 -6.50
CA LEU A 12 6.50 6.49 -5.40
C LEU A 12 5.26 7.08 -4.74
N PHE A 13 5.35 8.35 -4.37
CA PHE A 13 4.25 9.06 -3.73
C PHE A 13 3.06 9.23 -4.66
N ALA A 14 3.29 9.61 -5.92
CA ALA A 14 2.22 9.76 -6.90
C ALA A 14 1.50 8.44 -7.20
N SER A 15 2.25 7.35 -7.40
CA SER A 15 1.70 6.02 -7.63
C SER A 15 0.91 5.52 -6.43
N TRP A 16 1.42 5.71 -5.22
CA TRP A 16 0.72 5.38 -3.98
C TRP A 16 -0.57 6.21 -3.85
N LEU A 17 -0.51 7.52 -4.07
CA LEU A 17 -1.67 8.40 -3.92
C LEU A 17 -2.81 8.01 -4.87
N VAL A 18 -2.50 7.74 -6.15
CA VAL A 18 -3.51 7.29 -7.12
C VAL A 18 -4.14 5.96 -6.67
N HIS A 19 -3.32 5.05 -6.16
CA HIS A 19 -3.79 3.75 -5.67
C HIS A 19 -4.70 3.88 -4.45
N ASP A 20 -4.24 4.58 -3.41
CA ASP A 20 -5.00 4.78 -2.17
C ASP A 20 -6.28 5.61 -2.39
N LEU A 21 -6.34 6.47 -3.42
CA LEU A 21 -7.59 7.15 -3.80
C LEU A 21 -8.63 6.19 -4.37
N GLU A 22 -8.24 5.23 -5.21
CA GLU A 22 -9.13 4.13 -5.59
C GLU A 22 -9.60 3.40 -4.34
N GLU A 23 -8.65 3.02 -3.47
CA GLU A 23 -8.98 2.29 -2.27
C GLU A 23 -9.98 3.03 -1.39
N SER A 24 -9.78 4.33 -1.15
CA SER A 24 -10.69 5.16 -0.37
C SER A 24 -12.13 5.14 -0.92
N ALA A 25 -12.26 5.18 -2.25
CA ALA A 25 -13.53 5.21 -2.93
C ALA A 25 -14.25 3.85 -2.86
N THR A 26 -13.51 2.74 -2.93
CA THR A 26 -14.09 1.40 -3.08
C THR A 26 -14.08 0.56 -1.80
N MET A 27 -13.21 0.86 -0.85
CA MET A 27 -12.99 0.09 0.38
C MET A 27 -14.25 -0.07 1.24
N PRO A 28 -15.14 0.92 1.41
CA PRO A 28 -16.37 0.71 2.15
C PRO A 28 -17.29 -0.35 1.53
N ALA A 29 -17.37 -0.40 0.19
CA ALA A 29 -18.20 -1.39 -0.50
C ALA A 29 -17.56 -2.79 -0.44
N THR A 30 -16.26 -2.90 -0.75
CA THR A 30 -15.56 -4.20 -0.76
C THR A 30 -15.37 -4.77 0.64
N SER A 31 -15.19 -3.92 1.68
CA SER A 31 -15.09 -4.39 3.06
C SER A 31 -16.41 -4.99 3.57
N ARG A 32 -17.57 -4.50 3.11
CA ARG A 32 -18.86 -5.13 3.40
C ARG A 32 -19.00 -6.49 2.72
N VAL A 33 -18.60 -6.61 1.45
CA VAL A 33 -18.59 -7.91 0.74
C VAL A 33 -17.68 -8.90 1.47
N LEU A 34 -16.48 -8.47 1.87
CA LEU A 34 -15.55 -9.31 2.63
C LEU A 34 -16.13 -9.70 4.00
N ALA A 35 -16.77 -8.77 4.71
CA ALA A 35 -17.43 -9.05 5.98
C ALA A 35 -18.52 -10.12 5.84
N SER A 36 -19.35 -10.04 4.80
CA SER A 36 -20.38 -11.06 4.50
C SER A 36 -19.75 -12.43 4.24
N ARG A 37 -18.70 -12.50 3.43
CA ARG A 37 -17.97 -13.76 3.15
C ARG A 37 -17.35 -14.36 4.42
N LEU A 38 -16.81 -13.52 5.29
CA LEU A 38 -16.23 -13.96 6.56
C LEU A 38 -17.28 -14.44 7.56
N ALA A 39 -18.48 -13.86 7.55
CA ALA A 39 -19.60 -14.30 8.38
C ALA A 39 -20.12 -15.70 8.00
N GLU A 40 -20.04 -16.05 6.72
CA GLU A 40 -20.39 -17.38 6.18
C GLU A 40 -19.33 -18.46 6.47
N SER A 41 -18.16 -18.08 7.00
CA SER A 41 -17.07 -19.02 7.29
C SER A 41 -17.37 -19.90 8.50
N SER A 42 -16.97 -21.18 8.40
CA SER A 42 -17.03 -22.14 9.52
C SER A 42 -15.99 -21.84 10.62
N SER A 43 -15.00 -20.98 10.36
CA SER A 43 -13.98 -20.60 11.34
C SER A 43 -14.50 -19.49 12.27
N PRO A 44 -14.55 -19.70 13.60
CA PRO A 44 -14.94 -18.66 14.55
C PRO A 44 -14.06 -17.41 14.47
N VAL A 45 -12.77 -17.59 14.19
CA VAL A 45 -11.81 -16.50 14.01
C VAL A 45 -12.15 -15.67 12.78
N ALA A 46 -12.49 -16.32 11.66
CA ALA A 46 -12.89 -15.62 10.44
C ALA A 46 -14.14 -14.76 10.66
N ARG A 47 -15.17 -15.30 11.32
CA ARG A 47 -16.38 -14.53 11.63
C ARG A 47 -16.09 -13.32 12.51
N ALA A 48 -15.28 -13.47 13.55
CA ALA A 48 -14.88 -12.37 14.43
C ALA A 48 -14.09 -11.27 13.69
N LEU A 49 -13.33 -11.63 12.64
CA LEU A 49 -12.67 -10.66 11.77
C LEU A 49 -13.66 -9.91 10.87
N GLY A 50 -14.76 -10.55 10.45
CA GLY A 50 -15.81 -9.93 9.62
C GLY A 50 -16.43 -8.70 10.25
N GLU A 51 -16.71 -8.72 11.55
CA GLU A 51 -17.24 -7.56 12.29
C GLU A 51 -16.23 -6.39 12.36
N ARG A 52 -14.95 -6.69 12.22
CA ARG A 52 -13.85 -5.73 12.38
C ARG A 52 -13.28 -5.26 11.05
N VAL A 53 -13.71 -5.80 9.91
CA VAL A 53 -13.14 -5.45 8.60
C VAL A 53 -13.88 -4.30 7.92
N VAL A 54 -15.15 -4.06 8.30
CA VAL A 54 -15.95 -2.97 7.75
C VAL A 54 -15.29 -1.63 8.06
N THR A 55 -15.07 -0.84 7.00
CA THR A 55 -14.37 0.44 7.07
C THR A 55 -15.24 1.54 6.47
N THR A 56 -15.28 2.70 7.13
CA THR A 56 -16.03 3.88 6.67
C THR A 56 -15.16 4.82 5.81
N HIS A 57 -15.77 5.67 4.99
CA HIS A 57 -15.04 6.67 4.19
C HIS A 57 -14.16 7.58 5.04
N ARG A 58 -14.64 8.00 6.22
CA ARG A 58 -13.88 8.85 7.15
C ARG A 58 -12.65 8.12 7.70
N GLU A 59 -12.79 6.84 8.04
CA GLU A 59 -11.65 6.03 8.51
C GLU A 59 -10.62 5.83 7.41
N SER A 60 -11.06 5.53 6.19
CA SER A 60 -10.16 5.43 5.03
C SER A 60 -9.42 6.74 4.79
N ALA A 61 -10.11 7.88 4.80
CA ALA A 61 -9.50 9.19 4.58
C ALA A 61 -8.43 9.53 5.64
N VAL A 62 -8.72 9.26 6.92
CA VAL A 62 -7.74 9.47 8.01
C VAL A 62 -6.55 8.54 7.85
N ALA A 63 -6.78 7.25 7.55
CA ALA A 63 -5.71 6.28 7.36
C ALA A 63 -4.79 6.66 6.20
N ILE A 64 -5.37 7.09 5.06
CA ILE A 64 -4.64 7.56 3.88
C ILE A 64 -3.83 8.81 4.20
N ALA A 65 -4.40 9.78 4.93
CA ALA A 65 -3.67 10.98 5.32
C ALA A 65 -2.43 10.63 6.16
N LEU A 66 -2.56 9.72 7.11
CA LEU A 66 -1.45 9.25 7.94
C LEU A 66 -0.42 8.46 7.13
N MET A 67 -0.83 7.50 6.29
CA MET A 67 0.09 6.77 5.42
C MET A 67 0.79 7.67 4.41
N GLY A 68 0.11 8.71 3.93
CA GLY A 68 0.68 9.70 3.03
C GLY A 68 1.89 10.39 3.63
N THR A 69 1.92 10.63 4.95
CA THR A 69 3.11 11.20 5.61
C THR A 69 4.31 10.25 5.56
N LEU A 70 4.09 8.94 5.74
CA LEU A 70 5.12 7.91 5.67
C LEU A 70 5.68 7.81 4.26
N VAL A 71 4.79 7.69 3.26
CA VAL A 71 5.19 7.53 1.86
C VAL A 71 5.84 8.81 1.31
N ALA A 72 5.33 10.00 1.67
CA ALA A 72 5.96 11.27 1.33
C ALA A 72 7.35 11.40 1.95
N THR A 73 7.52 10.93 3.19
CA THR A 73 8.83 10.90 3.86
C THR A 73 9.81 9.99 3.13
N ALA A 74 9.37 8.78 2.74
CA ALA A 74 10.17 7.85 1.94
C ALA A 74 10.58 8.48 0.60
N ALA A 75 9.62 9.07 -0.13
CA ALA A 75 9.87 9.79 -1.38
C ALA A 75 10.86 10.94 -1.20
N ALA A 76 10.70 11.77 -0.18
CA ALA A 76 11.60 12.90 0.10
C ALA A 76 13.03 12.45 0.44
N ARG A 77 13.19 11.33 1.16
CA ARG A 77 14.50 10.74 1.45
C ARG A 77 15.14 10.11 0.21
N GLY A 78 14.34 9.42 -0.61
CA GLY A 78 14.78 8.91 -1.91
C GLY A 78 15.25 10.04 -2.84
N ALA A 79 14.50 11.14 -2.90
CA ALA A 79 14.84 12.29 -3.73
C ALA A 79 16.16 12.95 -3.29
N ARG A 80 16.39 13.08 -1.98
CA ARG A 80 17.61 13.65 -1.39
C ARG A 80 18.85 12.79 -1.62
N THR A 81 18.71 11.48 -1.62
CA THR A 81 19.83 10.51 -1.73
C THR A 81 20.05 9.99 -3.15
N GLY A 82 19.29 10.48 -4.12
CA GLY A 82 19.32 9.95 -5.48
C GLY A 82 18.79 8.51 -5.59
N GLY A 83 17.96 8.08 -4.66
CA GLY A 83 17.37 6.73 -4.58
C GLY A 83 18.15 5.73 -3.72
N ARG A 84 19.26 6.13 -3.08
CA ARG A 84 20.11 5.24 -2.25
C ARG A 84 19.57 4.97 -0.86
N ASP A 85 18.65 5.78 -0.37
CA ASP A 85 18.09 5.62 0.97
C ASP A 85 17.40 4.25 1.15
N ARG A 86 17.80 3.49 2.18
CA ARG A 86 17.25 2.16 2.45
C ARG A 86 15.76 2.19 2.76
N PHE A 87 15.31 3.18 3.54
CA PHE A 87 13.90 3.33 3.87
C PHE A 87 13.05 3.60 2.62
N PHE A 88 13.50 4.48 1.72
CA PHE A 88 12.88 4.65 0.40
C PHE A 88 12.78 3.34 -0.39
N GLN A 89 13.87 2.57 -0.48
CA GLN A 89 13.86 1.31 -1.24
C GLN A 89 13.01 0.21 -0.59
N ALA A 90 12.95 0.16 0.73
CA ALA A 90 12.06 -0.74 1.47
C ALA A 90 10.59 -0.40 1.20
N VAL A 91 10.21 0.88 1.25
CA VAL A 91 8.83 1.30 0.93
C VAL A 91 8.50 1.05 -0.55
N LEU A 92 9.44 1.30 -1.47
CA LEU A 92 9.26 0.99 -2.89
C LEU A 92 9.06 -0.51 -3.14
N ALA A 93 9.88 -1.36 -2.50
CA ALA A 93 9.77 -2.82 -2.61
C ALA A 93 8.48 -3.34 -1.95
N GLY A 94 8.11 -2.78 -0.80
CA GLY A 94 6.85 -3.06 -0.12
C GLY A 94 5.65 -2.72 -0.98
N LEU A 95 5.61 -1.53 -1.57
CA LEU A 95 4.55 -1.11 -2.50
C LEU A 95 4.49 -2.02 -3.75
N HIS A 96 5.64 -2.43 -4.27
CA HIS A 96 5.69 -3.40 -5.36
C HIS A 96 5.09 -4.76 -4.97
N GLY A 97 5.50 -5.31 -3.83
CA GLY A 97 4.99 -6.58 -3.32
C GLY A 97 3.49 -6.53 -2.97
N HIS A 98 3.02 -5.37 -2.53
CA HIS A 98 1.62 -5.13 -2.15
C HIS A 98 0.64 -5.41 -3.29
N VAL A 99 1.04 -5.24 -4.55
CA VAL A 99 0.24 -5.62 -5.72
C VAL A 99 -0.26 -7.07 -5.63
N LEU A 100 0.56 -7.99 -5.11
CA LEU A 100 0.19 -9.39 -4.95
C LEU A 100 -0.93 -9.59 -3.93
N THR A 101 -1.03 -8.71 -2.93
CA THR A 101 -2.10 -8.79 -1.94
C THR A 101 -3.46 -8.43 -2.54
N HIS A 102 -3.53 -7.46 -3.46
CA HIS A 102 -4.77 -7.14 -4.20
C HIS A 102 -5.16 -8.23 -5.18
N LEU A 103 -4.18 -8.79 -5.91
CA LEU A 103 -4.44 -9.92 -6.80
C LEU A 103 -4.95 -11.13 -6.01
N GLY A 104 -4.29 -11.47 -4.90
CA GLY A 104 -4.72 -12.54 -4.01
C GLY A 104 -6.12 -12.31 -3.44
N ALA A 105 -6.42 -11.08 -2.99
CA ALA A 105 -7.74 -10.72 -2.50
C ALA A 105 -8.81 -10.84 -3.60
N SER A 106 -8.53 -10.39 -4.82
CA SER A 106 -9.43 -10.51 -5.96
C SER A 106 -9.70 -11.98 -6.34
N VAL A 107 -8.66 -12.82 -6.33
CA VAL A 107 -8.80 -14.27 -6.57
C VAL A 107 -9.65 -14.91 -5.46
N ALA A 108 -9.37 -14.59 -4.19
CA ALA A 108 -10.11 -15.12 -3.05
C ALA A 108 -11.59 -14.70 -3.07
N LEU A 109 -11.88 -13.45 -3.46
CA LEU A 109 -13.23 -12.93 -3.63
C LEU A 109 -13.90 -13.41 -4.92
N ARG A 110 -13.15 -14.03 -5.84
CA ARG A 110 -13.56 -14.35 -7.21
C ARG A 110 -14.19 -13.15 -7.91
N GLY A 111 -13.58 -11.98 -7.74
CA GLY A 111 -14.13 -10.73 -8.20
C GLY A 111 -13.24 -9.54 -7.88
N TYR A 112 -13.81 -8.34 -7.98
CA TYR A 112 -13.10 -7.11 -7.69
C TYR A 112 -12.75 -7.01 -6.19
N SER A 113 -11.49 -6.73 -5.89
CA SER A 113 -11.06 -6.22 -4.58
C SER A 113 -10.61 -4.77 -4.71
N THR A 114 -10.84 -3.98 -3.66
CA THR A 114 -10.38 -2.59 -3.58
C THR A 114 -8.91 -2.46 -3.97
N GLY A 115 -8.58 -1.44 -4.76
CA GLY A 115 -7.20 -1.15 -5.20
C GLY A 115 -6.65 -2.05 -6.30
N VAL A 116 -7.33 -3.13 -6.72
CA VAL A 116 -6.74 -4.08 -7.70
C VAL A 116 -6.49 -3.44 -9.07
N VAL A 117 -7.33 -2.50 -9.50
CA VAL A 117 -7.21 -1.87 -10.82
C VAL A 117 -5.94 -1.03 -10.86
N THR A 118 -5.74 -0.12 -9.92
CA THR A 118 -4.55 0.73 -9.84
C THR A 118 -3.31 -0.04 -9.38
N ALA A 119 -3.44 -1.10 -8.58
CA ALA A 119 -2.32 -1.98 -8.25
C ALA A 119 -1.68 -2.55 -9.53
N VAL A 120 -2.50 -3.02 -10.47
CA VAL A 120 -2.03 -3.59 -11.75
C VAL A 120 -1.66 -2.52 -12.76
N THR A 121 -2.46 -1.46 -12.90
CA THR A 121 -2.31 -0.47 -13.98
C THR A 121 -1.40 0.70 -13.65
N VAL A 122 -1.15 0.96 -12.36
CA VAL A 122 -0.34 2.10 -11.88
C VAL A 122 0.86 1.61 -11.09
N VAL A 123 0.63 0.91 -9.97
CA VAL A 123 1.68 0.54 -9.02
C VAL A 123 2.68 -0.43 -9.63
N LEU A 124 2.19 -1.51 -10.25
CA LEU A 124 3.04 -2.52 -10.88
C LEU A 124 3.96 -1.94 -11.97
N PRO A 125 3.45 -1.23 -13.01
CA PRO A 125 4.32 -0.67 -14.04
C PRO A 125 5.28 0.39 -13.49
N TYR A 126 4.81 1.28 -12.61
CA TYR A 126 5.66 2.29 -11.99
C TYR A 126 6.81 1.64 -11.19
N SER A 127 6.49 0.70 -10.31
CA SER A 127 7.48 0.08 -9.42
C SER A 127 8.49 -0.77 -10.19
N LEU A 128 8.07 -1.49 -11.23
CA LEU A 128 8.98 -2.19 -12.14
C LEU A 128 9.94 -1.23 -12.85
N TRP A 129 9.40 -0.13 -13.38
CA TRP A 129 10.21 0.91 -14.02
C TRP A 129 11.19 1.55 -13.03
N ALA A 130 10.72 1.94 -11.85
CA ALA A 130 11.52 2.57 -10.80
C ALA A 130 12.68 1.67 -10.36
N ARG A 131 12.43 0.38 -10.10
CA ARG A 131 13.49 -0.59 -9.77
C ARG A 131 14.48 -0.75 -10.91
N ARG A 132 14.02 -0.82 -12.18
CA ARG A 132 14.93 -0.85 -13.34
C ARG A 132 15.83 0.39 -13.39
N GLN A 133 15.29 1.58 -13.14
CA GLN A 133 16.08 2.82 -13.09
C GLN A 133 17.11 2.85 -11.96
N LEU A 134 16.77 2.32 -10.78
CA LEU A 134 17.72 2.21 -9.68
C LEU A 134 18.82 1.18 -9.99
N ARG A 135 18.47 0.09 -10.68
CA ARG A 135 19.41 -0.96 -11.10
C ARG A 135 20.41 -0.46 -12.11
N THR A 136 19.96 0.22 -13.18
CA THR A 136 20.85 0.76 -14.23
C THR A 136 21.86 1.78 -13.68
N ARG A 137 21.57 2.35 -12.51
CA ARG A 137 22.43 3.29 -11.79
C ARG A 137 23.31 2.66 -10.73
N GLY A 138 23.22 1.34 -10.54
CA GLY A 138 23.98 0.62 -9.53
C GLY A 138 23.62 0.99 -8.09
N VAL A 139 22.40 1.51 -7.85
CA VAL A 139 21.97 1.91 -6.50
C VAL A 139 20.86 1.05 -5.93
N LEU A 140 20.25 0.18 -6.74
CA LEU A 140 19.21 -0.74 -6.26
C LEU A 140 19.80 -1.78 -5.30
N VAL A 141 19.20 -1.91 -4.13
CA VAL A 141 19.41 -3.04 -3.22
C VAL A 141 18.61 -4.22 -3.79
N GLU A 142 19.32 -5.28 -4.16
CA GLU A 142 18.74 -6.49 -4.76
C GLU A 142 18.39 -7.55 -3.70
N GLY A 143 17.66 -8.58 -4.15
CA GLY A 143 17.24 -9.70 -3.32
C GLY A 143 15.98 -9.42 -2.49
N ASN A 144 15.72 -10.30 -1.52
CA ASN A 144 14.48 -10.31 -0.74
C ASN A 144 14.50 -9.35 0.47
N GLY A 145 15.68 -8.86 0.87
CA GLY A 145 15.86 -7.98 2.03
C GLY A 145 14.94 -6.75 2.00
N PRO A 146 14.94 -5.94 0.91
CA PRO A 146 14.06 -4.77 0.81
C PRO A 146 12.57 -5.10 0.89
N TYR A 147 12.15 -6.28 0.43
CA TYR A 147 10.75 -6.71 0.54
C TYR A 147 10.39 -7.05 2.00
N ALA A 148 11.27 -7.76 2.70
CA ALA A 148 11.08 -8.06 4.12
C ALA A 148 11.06 -6.77 4.97
N GLU A 149 11.97 -5.83 4.69
CA GLU A 149 11.97 -4.49 5.29
C GLU A 149 10.70 -3.71 4.97
N GLY A 150 10.25 -3.77 3.71
CA GLY A 150 8.99 -3.16 3.28
C GLY A 150 7.79 -3.73 4.04
N VAL A 151 7.70 -5.05 4.22
CA VAL A 151 6.67 -5.69 5.04
C VAL A 151 6.77 -5.25 6.50
N ALA A 152 7.98 -5.24 7.07
CA ALA A 152 8.22 -4.83 8.46
C ALA A 152 7.86 -3.36 8.72
N VAL A 153 7.91 -2.50 7.70
CA VAL A 153 7.47 -1.10 7.78
C VAL A 153 5.96 -0.97 7.54
N LEU A 154 5.47 -1.49 6.42
CA LEU A 154 4.13 -1.20 5.94
C LEU A 154 3.04 -1.93 6.73
N VAL A 155 3.25 -3.18 7.14
CA VAL A 155 2.22 -3.93 7.88
C VAL A 155 1.92 -3.27 9.24
N PRO A 156 2.91 -2.96 10.10
CA PRO A 156 2.63 -2.22 11.34
C PRO A 156 2.05 -0.83 11.09
N ALA A 157 2.52 -0.12 10.05
CA ALA A 157 2.00 1.20 9.71
C ALA A 157 0.51 1.15 9.35
N VAL A 158 0.10 0.24 8.46
CA VAL A 158 -1.30 0.02 8.06
C VAL A 158 -2.17 -0.31 9.29
N LEU A 159 -1.75 -1.25 10.13
CA LEU A 159 -2.47 -1.59 11.36
C LEU A 159 -2.59 -0.38 12.31
N GLY A 160 -1.51 0.38 12.46
CA GLY A 160 -1.46 1.59 13.29
C GLY A 160 -2.39 2.69 12.80
N VAL A 161 -2.39 3.01 11.50
CA VAL A 161 -3.23 4.09 10.94
C VAL A 161 -4.70 3.73 10.97
N HIS A 162 -5.09 2.48 10.70
CA HIS A 162 -6.48 2.04 10.81
C HIS A 162 -6.93 1.96 12.27
N GLY A 163 -6.05 1.56 13.18
CA GLY A 163 -6.29 1.63 14.62
C GLY A 163 -6.55 3.06 15.09
N ALA A 164 -5.68 4.00 14.72
CA ALA A 164 -5.83 5.42 15.03
C ALA A 164 -7.12 6.01 14.44
N ALA A 165 -7.43 5.70 13.18
CA ALA A 165 -8.65 6.15 12.52
C ALA A 165 -9.92 5.66 13.26
N ARG A 166 -9.94 4.40 13.72
CA ARG A 166 -11.03 3.84 14.52
C ARG A 166 -11.17 4.52 15.89
N LEU A 167 -10.05 4.82 16.55
CA LEU A 167 -10.04 5.52 17.83
C LEU A 167 -10.56 6.95 17.70
N LEU A 168 -10.16 7.66 16.65
CA LEU A 168 -10.62 9.02 16.36
C LEU A 168 -12.11 9.08 16.00
N ARG A 169 -12.71 8.00 15.51
CA ARG A 169 -14.17 7.90 15.28
C ARG A 169 -14.96 7.69 16.58
N ARG A 170 -14.38 7.01 17.58
CA ARG A 170 -15.07 6.69 18.84
C ARG A 170 -15.12 7.88 19.82
N ARG A 171 -14.42 8.96 19.51
CA ARG A 171 -14.45 10.24 20.23
C ARG A 171 -15.42 11.19 19.54
#